data_AF-A0A933VS36-F1
#
_entry.id   AF-A0A933VS36-F1
#
_cell.length_a   1.000
_cell.length_b   1.000
_cell.length_c   1.000
_cell.angle_alpha   90.00
_cell.angle_beta   90.00
_cell.angle_gamma   90.00
#
_symmetry.space_group_name_H-M   'P 1'
#
loop_
_entity.id
_entity.type
_entity.pdbx_description
1 polymer ?
#
loop_
_entity_poly.entity_id
_entity_poly.type
_entity_poly.pdbx_seq_one_letter_code
_entity_poly.pdbx_strand_id
1 'polypeptide(L)'
;MAKHPAEVFGHPIETNSEEAIKDRKRHWCPFVGERCDKKSRLIKYPMGVCSVKYGEHAIALSPRRFREDDIVFRDIADHYFGACGNIVILKEVNLQGIGNFDFVMVKHKPLSVKVEDFVIVELQTAQTTSTGKLVKALKDYMKGEGIVGRTYSFGLNHADIWKRTFTQILNKGIVIEKWGAKIYWVVQEPIYVDFLNRYRLTQISYNTEHSIRFAIYDLKQVDNRYHLSQTRIASSTTKDLFAAFSSNPHIPPKDDFLAKLSGKLQEKAYSELQSDRS
;
A
#
# COMPACT_ATOMS: atom_id res chain seq x y z
N MET A 1 -15.87 -12.96 -7.62
CA MET A 1 -14.40 -12.81 -7.51
C MET A 1 -13.99 -13.12 -6.08
N ALA A 2 -13.06 -14.08 -5.90
CA ALA A 2 -12.63 -14.55 -4.59
C ALA A 2 -12.02 -13.43 -3.74
N LYS A 3 -12.30 -13.45 -2.44
CA LYS A 3 -11.79 -12.47 -1.46
C LYS A 3 -11.45 -13.19 -0.16
N HIS A 4 -10.18 -13.47 0.06
CA HIS A 4 -9.69 -14.15 1.26
C HIS A 4 -8.22 -13.80 1.52
N PRO A 5 -7.66 -14.11 2.71
CA PRO A 5 -6.21 -14.07 2.92
C PRO A 5 -5.47 -14.87 1.84
N ALA A 6 -4.44 -14.29 1.25
CA ALA A 6 -3.52 -14.99 0.34
C ALA A 6 -2.33 -15.52 1.14
N GLU A 7 -1.77 -14.69 2.03
CA GLU A 7 -0.71 -15.08 2.97
C GLU A 7 -1.13 -14.84 4.41
N VAL A 8 -0.87 -15.84 5.27
CA VAL A 8 -1.03 -15.76 6.72
C VAL A 8 0.31 -16.04 7.38
N PHE A 9 0.82 -15.04 8.11
CA PHE A 9 2.15 -15.01 8.73
C PHE A 9 3.30 -15.22 7.73
N GLY A 10 3.15 -14.64 6.53
CA GLY A 10 4.15 -14.66 5.47
C GLY A 10 4.18 -15.90 4.60
N HIS A 11 3.24 -16.83 4.82
CA HIS A 11 3.15 -18.08 4.06
C HIS A 11 1.81 -18.14 3.32
N PRO A 12 1.77 -18.58 2.04
CA PRO A 12 0.51 -18.83 1.33
C PRO A 12 -0.42 -19.73 2.14
N ILE A 13 -1.72 -19.48 2.09
CA ILE A 13 -2.68 -20.22 2.93
C ILE A 13 -2.71 -21.72 2.62
N GLU A 14 -2.30 -22.11 1.41
CA GLU A 14 -2.20 -23.48 0.91
C GLU A 14 -0.93 -24.20 1.39
N THR A 15 0.10 -23.48 1.83
CA THR A 15 1.39 -24.06 2.23
C THR A 15 1.33 -24.64 3.64
N ASN A 16 1.70 -25.92 3.79
CA ASN A 16 1.72 -26.64 5.08
C ASN A 16 3.14 -27.15 5.45
N SER A 17 4.18 -26.43 5.04
CA SER A 17 5.55 -26.74 5.47
C SER A 17 5.70 -26.61 6.99
N GLU A 18 6.69 -27.31 7.57
CA GLU A 18 6.99 -27.22 9.01
C GLU A 18 7.27 -25.77 9.43
N GLU A 19 7.98 -25.01 8.60
CA GLU A 19 8.25 -23.59 8.81
C GLU A 19 6.95 -22.77 8.85
N ALA A 20 6.05 -22.97 7.87
CA ALA A 20 4.78 -22.25 7.82
C ALA A 20 3.91 -22.53 9.05
N ILE A 21 3.86 -23.79 9.49
CA ILE A 21 3.14 -24.19 10.70
C ILE A 21 3.76 -23.51 11.93
N LYS A 22 5.09 -23.55 12.07
CA LYS A 22 5.83 -22.95 13.18
C LYS A 22 5.62 -21.44 13.25
N ASP A 23 5.72 -20.76 12.11
CA ASP A 23 5.56 -19.31 12.01
C ASP A 23 4.14 -18.87 12.33
N ARG A 24 3.12 -19.56 11.81
CA ARG A 24 1.72 -19.27 12.16
C ARG A 24 1.45 -19.49 13.64
N LYS A 25 1.97 -20.58 14.23
CA LYS A 25 1.80 -20.90 15.66
C LYS A 25 2.44 -19.85 16.57
N ARG A 26 3.62 -19.34 16.21
CA ARG A 26 4.34 -18.33 17.00
C ARG A 26 4.03 -16.88 16.57
N HIS A 27 3.17 -16.69 15.57
CA HIS A 27 2.80 -15.41 14.97
C HIS A 27 4.01 -14.63 14.43
N TRP A 28 4.91 -15.33 13.74
CA TRP A 28 6.15 -14.80 13.17
C TRP A 28 5.92 -14.09 11.84
N CYS A 29 6.76 -13.11 11.53
CA CYS A 29 6.84 -12.47 10.22
C CYS A 29 8.20 -12.82 9.61
N PRO A 30 8.25 -13.74 8.62
CA PRO A 30 9.51 -14.19 8.03
C PRO A 30 10.23 -13.05 7.28
N PHE A 31 9.49 -12.11 6.69
CA PHE A 31 10.06 -10.99 5.91
C PHE A 31 10.97 -10.04 6.69
N VAL A 32 10.89 -10.04 8.03
CA VAL A 32 11.74 -9.19 8.87
C VAL A 32 12.33 -9.94 10.06
N GLY A 33 12.10 -11.25 10.17
CA GLY A 33 12.63 -12.06 11.26
C GLY A 33 12.17 -11.62 12.65
N GLU A 34 10.88 -11.25 12.80
CA GLU A 34 10.32 -10.80 14.07
C GLU A 34 8.87 -11.25 14.28
N ARG A 35 8.33 -11.09 15.49
CA ARG A 35 6.90 -11.29 15.74
C ARG A 35 6.06 -10.25 14.98
N CYS A 36 4.95 -10.69 14.41
CA CYS A 36 4.01 -9.80 13.71
C CYS A 36 3.49 -8.68 14.62
N ASP A 37 3.59 -7.45 14.12
CA ASP A 37 3.20 -6.21 14.80
C ASP A 37 1.75 -5.81 14.53
N LYS A 38 1.19 -6.19 13.37
CA LYS A 38 -0.17 -5.83 12.96
C LYS A 38 -1.20 -6.30 13.99
N LYS A 39 -1.89 -5.38 14.66
CA LYS A 39 -2.89 -5.69 15.70
C LYS A 39 -4.31 -5.53 15.17
N SER A 40 -5.26 -6.18 15.83
CA SER A 40 -6.69 -5.95 15.65
C SER A 40 -7.41 -6.14 16.98
N ARG A 41 -8.35 -5.26 17.30
CA ARG A 41 -9.17 -5.34 18.53
C ARG A 41 -10.12 -6.54 18.55
N LEU A 42 -10.28 -7.23 17.42
CA LEU A 42 -11.23 -8.34 17.22
C LEU A 42 -10.63 -9.73 17.49
N ILE A 43 -9.32 -9.81 17.77
CA ILE A 43 -8.56 -11.04 18.04
C ILE A 43 -7.53 -10.80 19.14
N LYS A 44 -7.14 -11.86 19.86
CA LYS A 44 -6.14 -11.79 20.94
C LYS A 44 -4.70 -12.00 20.47
N TYR A 45 -4.49 -12.23 19.18
CA TYR A 45 -3.19 -12.44 18.55
C TYR A 45 -3.02 -11.44 17.38
N PRO A 46 -1.79 -11.23 16.86
CA PRO A 46 -1.57 -10.33 15.73
C PRO A 46 -2.40 -10.70 14.50
N MET A 47 -2.92 -9.70 13.79
CA MET A 47 -3.62 -9.87 12.53
C MET A 47 -2.62 -10.16 11.41
N GLY A 48 -2.09 -11.37 11.39
CA GLY A 48 -1.04 -11.85 10.46
C GLY A 48 -1.45 -12.01 9.01
N VAL A 49 -2.45 -11.27 8.51
CA VAL A 49 -2.78 -11.25 7.08
C VAL A 49 -1.81 -10.30 6.38
N CYS A 50 -0.82 -10.88 5.71
CA CYS A 50 0.24 -10.17 4.99
C CYS A 50 -0.23 -9.70 3.61
N SER A 51 -1.02 -10.51 2.92
CA SER A 51 -1.66 -10.20 1.65
C SER A 51 -3.03 -10.87 1.52
N VAL A 52 -3.84 -10.40 0.58
CA VAL A 52 -5.17 -10.94 0.26
C VAL A 52 -5.28 -11.29 -1.22
N LYS A 53 -6.01 -12.36 -1.53
CA LYS A 53 -6.55 -12.57 -2.87
C LYS A 53 -7.75 -11.64 -3.01
N TYR A 54 -7.75 -10.79 -4.04
CA TYR A 54 -8.83 -9.85 -4.33
C TYR A 54 -9.14 -9.88 -5.82
N GLY A 55 -10.06 -10.75 -6.21
CA GLY A 55 -10.21 -11.15 -7.61
C GLY A 55 -8.97 -11.88 -8.09
N GLU A 56 -8.41 -11.47 -9.22
CA GLU A 56 -7.23 -12.12 -9.79
C GLU A 56 -5.93 -11.73 -9.08
N HIS A 57 -5.91 -10.61 -8.36
CA HIS A 57 -4.69 -10.05 -7.78
C HIS A 57 -4.41 -10.56 -6.37
N ALA A 58 -3.13 -10.71 -6.02
CA ALA A 58 -2.67 -10.80 -4.65
C ALA A 58 -2.17 -9.41 -4.19
N ILE A 59 -2.72 -8.90 -3.09
CA ILE A 59 -2.50 -7.52 -2.65
C ILE A 59 -1.97 -7.52 -1.22
N ALA A 60 -0.76 -6.99 -1.04
CA ALA A 60 -0.11 -6.78 0.24
C ALA A 60 -0.89 -5.77 1.10
N LEU A 61 -1.09 -6.15 2.37
CA LEU A 61 -1.76 -5.36 3.41
C LEU A 61 -0.80 -4.99 4.56
N SER A 62 0.49 -5.27 4.41
CA SER A 62 1.51 -5.01 5.44
C SER A 62 2.80 -4.52 4.77
N PRO A 63 3.34 -3.35 5.16
CA PRO A 63 4.60 -2.85 4.62
C PRO A 63 5.75 -3.84 4.80
N ARG A 64 5.74 -4.65 5.88
CA ARG A 64 6.70 -5.73 6.08
C ARG A 64 6.71 -6.75 4.93
N ARG A 65 5.62 -6.90 4.15
CA ARG A 65 5.62 -7.78 2.97
C ARG A 65 6.56 -7.28 1.86
N PHE A 66 6.80 -5.98 1.75
CA PHE A 66 7.77 -5.40 0.82
C PHE A 66 9.24 -5.60 1.25
N ARG A 67 9.48 -6.24 2.40
CA ARG A 67 10.80 -6.57 2.92
C ARG A 67 11.29 -7.94 2.47
N GLU A 68 10.55 -8.64 1.61
CA GLU A 68 10.96 -9.95 1.06
C GLU A 68 12.37 -9.86 0.50
N ASP A 69 13.28 -10.58 1.15
CA ASP A 69 14.70 -10.64 0.81
C ASP A 69 15.31 -9.25 0.55
N ASP A 70 14.80 -8.16 1.11
CA ASP A 70 15.19 -6.78 0.79
C ASP A 70 15.19 -6.42 -0.72
N ILE A 71 14.37 -7.10 -1.54
CA ILE A 71 14.31 -6.90 -3.01
C ILE A 71 14.07 -5.45 -3.41
N VAL A 72 13.17 -4.76 -2.70
CA VAL A 72 12.86 -3.36 -2.95
C VAL A 72 14.09 -2.46 -2.84
N PHE A 73 14.95 -2.71 -1.84
CA PHE A 73 16.13 -1.89 -1.63
C PHE A 73 17.23 -2.21 -2.64
N ARG A 74 17.36 -3.48 -3.05
CA ARG A 74 18.29 -3.86 -4.13
C ARG A 74 17.90 -3.22 -5.45
N ASP A 75 16.63 -3.34 -5.85
CA ASP A 75 16.14 -2.79 -7.11
C ASP A 75 16.32 -1.26 -7.15
N ILE A 76 16.06 -0.57 -6.02
CA ILE A 76 16.28 0.87 -5.91
C ILE A 76 17.78 1.21 -5.90
N ALA A 77 18.63 0.42 -5.24
CA ALA A 77 20.06 0.65 -5.23
C ALA A 77 20.66 0.55 -6.64
N ASP A 78 20.28 -0.49 -7.37
CA ASP A 78 20.73 -0.72 -8.75
C ASP A 78 20.21 0.39 -9.68
N HIS A 79 18.95 0.80 -9.53
CA HIS A 79 18.38 1.84 -10.38
C HIS A 79 18.88 3.27 -10.04
N TYR A 80 19.07 3.62 -8.76
CA TYR A 80 19.45 4.98 -8.37
C TYR A 80 20.97 5.17 -8.25
N PHE A 81 21.66 4.27 -7.55
CA PHE A 81 23.10 4.39 -7.32
C PHE A 81 23.95 3.66 -8.37
N GLY A 82 23.35 2.77 -9.17
CA GLY A 82 24.06 1.93 -10.14
C GLY A 82 24.88 0.80 -9.52
N ALA A 83 24.83 0.62 -8.20
CA ALA A 83 25.56 -0.40 -7.46
C ALA A 83 25.00 -0.56 -6.03
N CYS A 84 25.26 -1.71 -5.41
CA CYS A 84 24.87 -2.01 -4.03
C CYS A 84 25.97 -1.72 -2.97
N GLY A 85 27.11 -1.15 -3.36
CA GLY A 85 28.28 -0.98 -2.46
C GLY A 85 28.19 0.26 -1.55
N ASN A 86 28.56 0.09 -0.27
CA ASN A 86 28.58 1.15 0.76
C ASN A 86 27.25 1.87 0.96
N ILE A 87 26.15 1.11 0.92
CA ILE A 87 24.80 1.62 1.16
C ILE A 87 24.30 1.08 2.50
N VAL A 88 23.79 1.98 3.34
CA VAL A 88 23.10 1.64 4.58
C VAL A 88 21.63 2.06 4.49
N ILE A 89 20.74 1.26 5.11
CA ILE A 89 19.30 1.53 5.15
C ILE A 89 18.94 1.98 6.57
N LEU A 90 18.56 3.25 6.71
CA LEU A 90 18.08 3.82 7.97
C LEU A 90 16.55 3.81 7.99
N LYS A 91 15.94 3.38 9.10
CA LYS A 91 14.48 3.32 9.27
C LYS A 91 13.96 4.53 10.03
N GLU A 92 12.75 4.98 9.72
CA GLU A 92 11.99 5.98 10.50
C GLU A 92 12.76 7.29 10.77
N VAL A 93 13.43 7.81 9.73
CA VAL A 93 14.21 9.05 9.87
C VAL A 93 13.27 10.25 9.92
N ASN A 94 13.25 10.95 11.05
CA ASN A 94 12.44 12.16 11.23
C ASN A 94 13.10 13.38 10.60
N LEU A 95 12.31 14.16 9.87
CA LEU A 95 12.63 15.51 9.47
C LEU A 95 11.64 16.48 10.11
N GLN A 96 12.15 17.41 10.92
CA GLN A 96 11.33 18.39 11.63
C GLN A 96 10.47 19.20 10.65
N GLY A 97 9.19 19.32 10.95
CA GLY A 97 8.22 20.05 10.13
C GLY A 97 7.67 19.29 8.92
N ILE A 98 8.24 18.14 8.57
CA ILE A 98 7.79 17.31 7.43
C ILE A 98 7.24 15.96 7.90
N GLY A 99 7.89 15.32 8.87
CA GLY A 99 7.50 14.02 9.42
C GLY A 99 8.58 12.95 9.25
N ASN A 100 8.19 11.69 9.45
CA ASN A 100 9.10 10.55 9.30
C ASN A 100 9.12 10.07 7.85
N PHE A 101 10.32 9.68 7.40
CA PHE A 101 10.49 8.85 6.22
C PHE A 101 10.57 7.39 6.65
N ASP A 102 9.87 6.49 5.93
CA ASP A 102 9.88 5.06 6.26
C ASP A 102 11.33 4.53 6.23
N PHE A 103 12.04 4.83 5.14
CA PHE A 103 13.45 4.51 4.98
C PHE A 103 14.23 5.61 4.26
N VAL A 104 15.51 5.74 4.62
CA VAL A 104 16.51 6.51 3.88
C VAL A 104 17.68 5.58 3.56
N MET A 105 17.94 5.37 2.27
CA MET A 105 19.11 4.67 1.79
C MET A 105 20.24 5.67 1.62
N VAL A 106 21.35 5.46 2.31
CA VAL A 106 22.48 6.37 2.36
C VAL A 106 23.71 5.70 1.76
N LYS A 107 24.25 6.29 0.69
CA LYS A 107 25.56 5.94 0.16
C LYS A 107 26.61 6.75 0.92
N HIS A 108 27.59 6.06 1.50
CA HIS A 108 28.63 6.69 2.30
C HIS A 108 30.02 6.32 1.79
N LYS A 109 31.02 7.15 2.15
CA LYS A 109 32.41 6.82 1.88
C LYS A 109 32.82 5.53 2.60
N PRO A 110 33.61 4.64 1.98
CA PRO A 110 34.15 3.46 2.65
C PRO A 110 34.78 3.82 4.00
N LEU A 111 34.44 3.07 5.05
CA LEU A 111 34.97 3.25 6.41
C LEU A 111 34.80 4.67 6.99
N SER A 112 33.77 5.41 6.56
CA SER A 112 33.51 6.79 6.98
C SER A 112 32.01 7.06 7.16
N VAL A 113 31.68 7.98 8.07
CA VAL A 113 30.30 8.48 8.27
C VAL A 113 29.91 9.59 7.29
N LYS A 114 30.79 9.95 6.36
CA LYS A 114 30.50 10.98 5.36
C LYS A 114 29.53 10.45 4.31
N VAL A 115 28.35 11.05 4.26
CA VAL A 115 27.32 10.81 3.23
C VAL A 115 27.81 11.37 1.89
N GLU A 116 27.70 10.56 0.83
CA GLU A 116 27.95 10.97 -0.55
C GLU A 116 26.65 11.31 -1.26
N ASP A 117 25.63 10.48 -1.08
CA ASP A 117 24.31 10.62 -1.70
C ASP A 117 23.27 9.84 -0.89
N PHE A 118 21.99 10.14 -1.05
CA PHE A 118 20.90 9.42 -0.41
C PHE A 118 19.65 9.40 -1.27
N VAL A 119 18.79 8.42 -1.00
CA VAL A 119 17.45 8.32 -1.58
C VAL A 119 16.45 7.90 -0.53
N ILE A 120 15.25 8.47 -0.60
CA ILE A 120 14.17 8.15 0.32
C ILE A 120 13.31 7.03 -0.26
N VAL A 121 12.83 6.12 0.58
CA VAL A 121 11.94 5.03 0.20
C VAL A 121 10.73 5.02 1.15
N GLU A 122 9.53 5.14 0.57
CA GLU A 122 8.23 5.10 1.25
C GLU A 122 7.46 3.86 0.79
N LEU A 123 6.93 3.08 1.73
CA LEU A 123 6.20 1.84 1.40
C LEU A 123 4.69 2.06 1.49
N GLN A 124 3.99 1.89 0.37
CA GLN A 124 2.54 2.02 0.32
C GLN A 124 1.84 0.68 0.03
N THR A 125 1.26 0.08 1.07
CA THR A 125 0.36 -1.09 0.94
C THR A 125 -1.11 -0.73 0.88
N ALA A 126 -1.95 -1.71 0.54
CA ALA A 126 -3.38 -1.52 0.62
C ALA A 126 -3.90 -1.56 2.06
N GLN A 127 -5.06 -0.94 2.25
CA GLN A 127 -5.88 -1.00 3.46
C GLN A 127 -7.24 -1.57 3.10
N THR A 128 -7.98 -2.08 4.10
CA THR A 128 -9.29 -2.71 3.86
C THR A 128 -10.45 -1.91 4.45
N THR A 129 -11.60 -1.97 3.79
CA THR A 129 -12.90 -1.66 4.39
C THR A 129 -13.53 -2.94 4.96
N SER A 130 -14.43 -2.80 5.93
CA SER A 130 -15.05 -3.95 6.60
C SER A 130 -14.01 -4.94 7.15
N THR A 131 -12.92 -4.43 7.73
CA THR A 131 -11.77 -5.22 8.21
C THR A 131 -12.17 -6.36 9.15
N GLY A 132 -13.28 -6.24 9.88
CA GLY A 132 -13.83 -7.34 10.68
C GLY A 132 -14.18 -8.60 9.89
N LYS A 133 -14.57 -8.47 8.60
CA LYS A 133 -14.81 -9.59 7.69
C LYS A 133 -13.51 -10.27 7.26
N LEU A 134 -12.43 -9.51 7.10
CA LEU A 134 -11.10 -10.08 6.88
C LEU A 134 -10.58 -10.78 8.14
N VAL A 135 -10.80 -10.21 9.32
CA VAL A 135 -10.47 -10.88 10.60
C VAL A 135 -11.28 -12.16 10.77
N LYS A 136 -12.55 -12.20 10.33
CA LYS A 136 -13.32 -13.44 10.29
C LYS A 136 -12.63 -14.48 9.39
N ALA A 137 -12.23 -14.11 8.17
CA ALA A 137 -11.51 -15.01 7.27
C ALA A 137 -10.23 -15.58 7.89
N LEU A 138 -9.46 -14.75 8.60
CA LEU A 138 -8.29 -15.19 9.36
C LEU A 138 -8.69 -16.19 10.46
N LYS A 139 -9.75 -15.92 11.22
CA LYS A 139 -10.22 -16.84 12.28
C LYS A 139 -10.62 -18.20 11.72
N ASP A 140 -11.38 -18.21 10.62
CA ASP A 140 -11.82 -19.44 9.96
C ASP A 140 -10.60 -20.25 9.50
N TYR A 141 -9.62 -19.61 8.85
CA TYR A 141 -8.36 -20.26 8.47
C TYR A 141 -7.58 -20.81 9.67
N MET A 142 -7.41 -20.02 10.73
CA MET A 142 -6.66 -20.44 11.93
C MET A 142 -7.35 -21.58 12.71
N LYS A 143 -8.63 -21.86 12.45
CA LYS A 143 -9.36 -23.03 12.96
C LYS A 143 -9.21 -24.28 12.08
N GLY A 144 -8.50 -24.18 10.96
CA GLY A 144 -8.35 -25.26 9.99
C GLY A 144 -9.46 -25.33 8.94
N GLU A 145 -10.29 -24.29 8.79
CA GLU A 145 -11.29 -24.27 7.72
C GLU A 145 -10.62 -23.99 6.36
N GLY A 146 -11.02 -24.74 5.32
CA GLY A 146 -10.60 -24.47 3.95
C GLY A 146 -11.26 -23.21 3.40
N ILE A 147 -10.47 -22.13 3.25
CA ILE A 147 -10.95 -20.81 2.80
C ILE A 147 -10.62 -20.46 1.34
N VAL A 148 -9.83 -21.30 0.65
CA VAL A 148 -9.46 -21.10 -0.76
C VAL A 148 -10.72 -20.95 -1.62
N GLY A 149 -10.76 -19.93 -2.47
CA GLY A 149 -11.91 -19.66 -3.34
C GLY A 149 -13.11 -19.02 -2.65
N ARG A 150 -13.14 -18.91 -1.32
CA ARG A 150 -14.23 -18.23 -0.60
C ARG A 150 -14.21 -16.71 -0.86
N THR A 151 -15.38 -16.09 -0.68
CA THR A 151 -15.52 -14.64 -0.77
C THR A 151 -16.00 -14.07 0.56
N TYR A 152 -15.12 -13.35 1.25
CA TYR A 152 -15.44 -12.58 2.44
C TYR A 152 -15.75 -11.13 2.06
N SER A 153 -16.72 -10.52 2.73
CA SER A 153 -17.25 -9.18 2.41
C SER A 153 -16.38 -8.03 2.93
N PHE A 154 -15.06 -8.10 2.71
CA PHE A 154 -14.15 -6.96 2.84
C PHE A 154 -13.91 -6.29 1.48
N GLY A 155 -13.55 -5.01 1.52
CA GLY A 155 -13.13 -4.23 0.34
C GLY A 155 -11.74 -3.65 0.53
N LEU A 156 -11.21 -3.02 -0.52
CA LEU A 156 -10.00 -2.19 -0.42
C LEU A 156 -10.41 -0.74 -0.14
N ASN A 157 -9.75 -0.10 0.81
CA ASN A 157 -10.02 1.28 1.21
C ASN A 157 -9.18 2.27 0.39
N HIS A 158 -9.41 2.27 -0.92
CA HIS A 158 -8.74 3.14 -1.89
C HIS A 158 -8.77 4.62 -1.51
N ALA A 159 -9.91 5.11 -1.01
CA ALA A 159 -10.04 6.48 -0.57
C ALA A 159 -9.11 6.82 0.61
N ASP A 160 -9.01 5.94 1.62
CA ASP A 160 -8.11 6.17 2.76
C ASP A 160 -6.63 6.04 2.40
N ILE A 161 -6.30 5.08 1.54
CA ILE A 161 -4.94 4.91 0.99
C ILE A 161 -4.49 6.24 0.36
N TRP A 162 -5.24 6.74 -0.62
CA TRP A 162 -4.77 7.84 -1.43
C TRP A 162 -4.98 9.22 -0.81
N LYS A 163 -6.00 9.43 0.03
CA LYS A 163 -6.12 10.70 0.77
C LYS A 163 -4.89 10.97 1.66
N ARG A 164 -4.29 9.91 2.22
CA ARG A 164 -3.10 10.02 3.08
C ARG A 164 -1.83 10.07 2.26
N THR A 165 -1.67 9.12 1.34
CA THR A 165 -0.44 8.97 0.55
C THR A 165 -0.24 10.17 -0.36
N PHE A 166 -1.29 10.66 -1.02
CA PHE A 166 -1.14 11.77 -1.97
C PHE A 166 -0.70 13.07 -1.29
N THR A 167 -1.25 13.39 -0.12
CA THR A 167 -0.78 14.53 0.67
C THR A 167 0.68 14.37 1.09
N GLN A 168 1.11 13.16 1.47
CA GLN A 168 2.52 12.91 1.77
C GLN A 168 3.42 13.02 0.53
N ILE A 169 2.98 12.52 -0.63
CA ILE A 169 3.68 12.65 -1.91
C ILE A 169 3.95 14.12 -2.21
N LEU A 170 2.93 14.98 -2.07
CA LEU A 170 3.07 16.41 -2.33
C LEU A 170 3.97 17.09 -1.28
N ASN A 171 3.72 16.90 0.01
CA ASN A 171 4.46 17.57 1.08
C ASN A 171 5.93 17.17 1.12
N LYS A 172 6.23 15.86 1.07
CA LYS A 172 7.61 15.35 1.01
C LYS A 172 8.25 15.72 -0.33
N GLY A 173 7.50 15.57 -1.43
CA GLY A 173 7.97 15.90 -2.78
C GLY A 173 8.50 17.32 -2.92
N ILE A 174 7.83 18.33 -2.34
CA ILE A 174 8.26 19.75 -2.42
C ILE A 174 9.66 19.92 -1.83
N VAL A 175 9.94 19.26 -0.71
CA VAL A 175 11.24 19.34 -0.04
C VAL A 175 12.30 18.62 -0.85
N ILE A 176 12.00 17.41 -1.31
CA ILE A 176 12.93 16.57 -2.06
C ILE A 176 13.30 17.17 -3.41
N GLU A 177 12.35 17.81 -4.11
CA GLU A 177 12.63 18.57 -5.32
C GLU A 177 13.52 19.78 -5.07
N LYS A 178 13.27 20.55 -3.99
CA LYS A 178 14.13 21.69 -3.64
C LYS A 178 15.56 21.28 -3.30
N TRP A 179 15.76 20.07 -2.77
CA TRP A 179 17.08 19.53 -2.49
C TRP A 179 17.77 18.91 -3.72
N GLY A 180 17.05 18.75 -4.83
CA GLY A 180 17.53 17.97 -5.98
C GLY A 180 17.66 16.47 -5.70
N ALA A 181 17.14 15.98 -4.58
CA ALA A 181 17.17 14.58 -4.18
C ALA A 181 16.01 13.79 -4.81
N LYS A 182 15.97 12.47 -4.59
CA LYS A 182 14.91 11.57 -5.11
C LYS A 182 14.17 10.85 -3.96
N ILE A 183 12.89 10.54 -4.19
CA ILE A 183 12.04 9.75 -3.30
C ILE A 183 11.28 8.69 -4.10
N TYR A 184 11.33 7.45 -3.62
CA TYR A 184 10.64 6.31 -4.19
C TYR A 184 9.41 5.96 -3.36
N TRP A 185 8.26 5.98 -4.00
CA TRP A 185 7.01 5.44 -3.49
C TRP A 185 6.83 4.02 -4.02
N VAL A 186 6.98 3.04 -3.14
CA VAL A 186 6.90 1.62 -3.47
C VAL A 186 5.45 1.17 -3.31
N VAL A 187 4.86 0.68 -4.40
CA VAL A 187 3.42 0.39 -4.44
C VAL A 187 3.14 -0.78 -5.38
N GLN A 188 2.04 -1.50 -5.15
CA GLN A 188 1.61 -2.54 -6.10
C GLN A 188 0.79 -1.99 -7.25
N GLU A 189 0.87 -2.65 -8.40
CA GLU A 189 0.16 -2.32 -9.64
C GLU A 189 -1.33 -1.98 -9.43
N PRO A 190 -2.17 -2.79 -8.76
CA PRO A 190 -3.59 -2.49 -8.66
C PRO A 190 -3.88 -1.24 -7.82
N ILE A 191 -2.98 -0.93 -6.87
CA ILE A 191 -3.09 0.23 -5.99
C ILE A 191 -2.64 1.48 -6.75
N TYR A 192 -1.56 1.39 -7.53
CA TYR A 192 -1.11 2.45 -8.42
C TYR A 192 -2.10 2.77 -9.54
N VAL A 193 -2.76 1.78 -10.13
CA VAL A 193 -3.81 2.03 -11.13
C VAL A 193 -4.99 2.81 -10.54
N ASP A 194 -5.42 2.49 -9.30
CA ASP A 194 -6.44 3.30 -8.62
C ASP A 194 -5.96 4.73 -8.35
N PHE A 195 -4.67 4.96 -8.05
CA PHE A 195 -4.10 6.31 -7.93
C PHE A 195 -4.30 7.12 -9.22
N LEU A 196 -3.87 6.55 -10.34
CA LEU A 196 -3.97 7.19 -11.64
C LEU A 196 -5.42 7.49 -11.98
N ASN A 197 -6.33 6.53 -11.80
CA ASN A 197 -7.75 6.71 -12.10
C ASN A 197 -8.42 7.74 -11.19
N ARG A 198 -8.11 7.71 -9.89
CA ARG A 198 -8.69 8.59 -8.88
C ARG A 198 -8.37 10.05 -9.13
N TYR A 199 -7.12 10.33 -9.48
CA TYR A 199 -6.64 11.69 -9.73
C TYR A 199 -6.50 12.01 -11.22
N ARG A 200 -6.93 11.09 -12.08
CA ARG A 200 -6.92 11.19 -13.55
C ARG A 200 -5.56 11.61 -14.09
N LEU A 201 -4.53 11.01 -13.53
CA LEU A 201 -3.16 11.20 -13.95
C LEU A 201 -3.01 10.46 -15.27
N THR A 202 -2.92 11.19 -16.37
CA THR A 202 -2.60 10.60 -17.67
C THR A 202 -1.14 10.16 -17.68
N GLN A 203 -0.86 9.11 -18.46
CA GLN A 203 0.34 8.26 -18.37
C GLN A 203 1.59 8.96 -17.85
N ILE A 204 1.99 8.55 -16.64
CA ILE A 204 3.24 8.97 -16.02
C ILE A 204 4.35 8.06 -16.56
N SER A 205 5.09 8.54 -17.55
CA SER A 205 6.32 7.89 -18.00
C SER A 205 7.47 8.17 -17.04
N TYR A 206 8.51 7.35 -17.12
CA TYR A 206 9.73 7.60 -16.35
C TYR A 206 10.58 8.70 -16.99
N ASN A 207 11.11 9.59 -16.16
CA ASN A 207 12.07 10.63 -16.48
C ASN A 207 13.10 10.71 -15.35
N THR A 208 14.39 10.68 -15.71
CA THR A 208 15.51 10.68 -14.75
C THR A 208 15.53 11.94 -13.88
N GLU A 209 15.08 13.07 -14.42
CA GLU A 209 15.09 14.37 -13.75
C GLU A 209 14.04 14.46 -12.64
N HIS A 210 12.97 13.69 -12.73
CA HIS A 210 11.86 13.73 -11.76
C HIS A 210 12.29 13.20 -10.39
N SER A 211 11.96 13.96 -9.34
CA SER A 211 12.29 13.61 -7.95
C SER A 211 11.32 12.63 -7.32
N ILE A 212 10.04 12.68 -7.70
CA ILE A 212 9.04 11.73 -7.22
C ILE A 212 9.03 10.54 -8.16
N ARG A 213 9.43 9.38 -7.65
CA ARG A 213 9.48 8.12 -8.39
C ARG A 213 8.50 7.13 -7.76
N PHE A 214 7.81 6.37 -8.59
CA PHE A 214 6.93 5.27 -8.19
C PHE A 214 7.59 3.98 -8.64
N ALA A 215 8.11 3.19 -7.71
CA ALA A 215 8.55 1.84 -8.02
C ALA A 215 7.36 0.90 -7.85
N ILE A 216 6.91 0.36 -8.99
CA ILE A 216 5.66 -0.37 -9.08
C ILE A 216 5.98 -1.85 -9.12
N TYR A 217 5.37 -2.61 -8.23
CA TYR A 217 5.58 -4.03 -8.05
C TYR A 217 4.31 -4.82 -8.33
N ASP A 218 4.49 -6.11 -8.61
CA ASP A 218 3.41 -7.08 -8.57
C ASP A 218 3.75 -8.21 -7.60
N LEU A 219 2.72 -8.91 -7.13
CA LEU A 219 2.84 -10.04 -6.23
C LEU A 219 2.19 -11.26 -6.89
N LYS A 220 3.02 -12.17 -7.40
CA LYS A 220 2.56 -13.35 -8.14
C LYS A 220 2.92 -14.63 -7.43
N GLN A 221 2.04 -15.62 -7.51
CA GLN A 221 2.32 -16.94 -6.96
C GLN A 221 3.12 -17.77 -7.96
N VAL A 222 4.30 -18.24 -7.56
CA VAL A 222 5.16 -19.17 -8.29
C VAL A 222 5.61 -20.25 -7.31
N ASP A 223 5.57 -21.52 -7.70
CA ASP A 223 6.01 -22.67 -6.88
C ASP A 223 5.48 -22.67 -5.44
N ASN A 224 4.18 -22.35 -5.28
CA ASN A 224 3.50 -22.30 -3.98
C ASN A 224 4.12 -21.27 -3.00
N ARG A 225 4.69 -20.18 -3.52
CA ARG A 225 5.10 -18.97 -2.80
C ARG A 225 4.65 -17.73 -3.56
N TYR A 226 4.34 -16.65 -2.86
CA TYR A 226 4.16 -15.36 -3.52
C TYR A 226 5.52 -14.68 -3.64
N HIS A 227 5.84 -14.20 -4.83
CA HIS A 227 7.05 -13.46 -5.14
C HIS A 227 6.71 -12.03 -5.51
N LEU A 228 7.39 -11.10 -4.86
CA LEU A 228 7.34 -9.68 -5.15
C LEU A 228 8.37 -9.35 -6.24
N SER A 229 7.93 -8.71 -7.33
CA SER A 229 8.80 -8.34 -8.45
C SER A 229 8.48 -6.94 -8.96
N GLN A 230 9.50 -6.12 -9.21
CA GLN A 230 9.31 -4.81 -9.83
C GLN A 230 8.85 -4.97 -11.28
N THR A 231 7.76 -4.30 -11.65
CA THR A 231 7.23 -4.33 -13.01
C THR A 231 7.75 -3.15 -13.82
N ARG A 232 7.73 -1.95 -13.25
CA ARG A 232 8.23 -0.73 -13.88
C ARG A 232 8.45 0.38 -12.86
N ILE A 233 9.09 1.44 -13.31
CA ILE A 233 9.17 2.71 -12.60
C ILE A 233 8.43 3.77 -13.40
N ALA A 234 7.72 4.63 -12.70
CA ALA A 234 7.13 5.86 -13.23
C ALA A 234 7.64 7.04 -12.39
N SER A 235 7.53 8.27 -12.89
CA SER A 235 8.01 9.43 -12.14
C SER A 235 7.31 10.72 -12.51
N SER A 236 7.15 11.62 -11.56
CA SER A 236 6.47 12.90 -11.78
C SER A 236 7.12 14.03 -10.97
N THR A 237 6.60 15.23 -11.15
CA THR A 237 6.92 16.39 -10.32
C THR A 237 5.74 16.75 -9.44
N THR A 238 5.98 17.46 -8.33
CA THR A 238 4.91 18.01 -7.49
C THR A 238 3.99 18.92 -8.29
N LYS A 239 4.58 19.70 -9.22
CA LYS A 239 3.85 20.60 -10.12
C LYS A 239 2.86 19.83 -11.00
N ASP A 240 3.29 18.75 -11.64
CA ASP A 240 2.43 17.99 -12.55
C ASP A 240 1.33 17.26 -11.78
N LEU A 241 1.66 16.66 -10.63
CA LEU A 241 0.68 16.01 -9.77
C LEU A 241 -0.38 17.00 -9.24
N PHE A 242 0.05 18.21 -8.85
CA PHE A 242 -0.85 19.24 -8.38
C PHE A 242 -1.70 19.83 -9.52
N ALA A 243 -1.11 20.03 -10.70
CA ALA A 243 -1.83 20.49 -11.88
C ALA A 243 -2.94 19.50 -12.28
N ALA A 244 -2.64 18.20 -12.29
CA ALA A 244 -3.64 17.18 -12.59
C ALA A 244 -4.74 17.09 -11.52
N PHE A 245 -4.38 17.21 -10.23
CA PHE A 245 -5.36 17.26 -9.14
C PHE A 245 -6.31 18.47 -9.25
N SER A 246 -5.78 19.64 -9.59
CA SER A 246 -6.54 20.90 -9.64
C SER A 246 -7.39 21.08 -10.90
N SER A 247 -6.98 20.50 -12.03
CA SER A 247 -7.65 20.65 -13.34
C SER A 247 -8.80 19.68 -13.60
N ASN A 248 -9.22 18.90 -12.59
CA ASN A 248 -10.14 17.77 -12.68
C ASN A 248 -11.32 17.96 -13.68
N PRO A 249 -11.25 17.39 -14.91
CA PRO A 249 -12.09 17.81 -16.04
C PRO A 249 -13.54 17.30 -16.02
N HIS A 250 -13.98 16.61 -14.96
CA HIS A 250 -15.33 16.05 -14.86
C HIS A 250 -15.79 16.19 -13.43
N ILE A 251 -16.10 17.44 -13.11
CA ILE A 251 -16.84 17.85 -11.93
C ILE A 251 -18.30 17.44 -12.19
N PRO A 252 -18.91 16.59 -11.33
CA PRO A 252 -20.31 16.23 -11.50
C PRO A 252 -21.19 17.49 -11.57
N PRO A 253 -22.18 17.55 -12.48
CA PRO A 253 -23.12 18.65 -12.53
C PRO A 253 -23.80 18.87 -11.18
N LYS A 254 -23.96 20.14 -10.80
CA LYS A 254 -24.70 20.50 -9.58
C LYS A 254 -26.12 19.94 -9.61
N ASP A 255 -26.75 19.93 -10.78
CA ASP A 255 -28.13 19.50 -10.96
C ASP A 255 -28.34 18.02 -10.64
N ASP A 256 -27.38 17.15 -10.97
CA ASP A 256 -27.41 15.73 -10.60
C ASP A 256 -27.46 15.56 -9.07
N PHE A 257 -26.70 16.40 -8.35
CA PHE A 257 -26.70 16.40 -6.90
C PHE A 257 -28.01 16.96 -6.33
N LEU A 258 -28.55 18.03 -6.92
CA LEU A 258 -29.85 18.59 -6.53
C LEU A 258 -30.98 17.59 -6.72
N ALA A 259 -31.03 16.87 -7.84
CA ALA A 259 -32.02 15.82 -8.09
C ALA A 259 -31.96 14.73 -7.01
N LYS A 260 -30.76 14.32 -6.61
CA LYS A 260 -30.56 13.35 -5.53
C LYS A 260 -31.02 13.88 -4.16
N LEU A 261 -30.82 15.16 -3.88
CA LEU A 261 -31.31 15.79 -2.65
C LEU A 261 -32.83 15.85 -2.62
N SER A 262 -33.46 16.27 -3.72
CA SER A 262 -34.92 16.31 -3.85
C SER A 262 -35.56 14.95 -3.60
N GLY A 263 -35.00 13.87 -4.18
CA GLY A 263 -35.47 12.51 -3.91
C GLY A 263 -35.39 12.13 -2.42
N LYS A 264 -34.26 12.44 -1.75
CA LYS A 264 -34.10 12.19 -0.30
C LYS A 264 -35.07 13.00 0.57
N LEU A 265 -35.38 14.23 0.18
CA LEU A 265 -36.34 15.06 0.89
C LEU A 265 -37.76 14.50 0.77
N GLN A 266 -38.14 14.01 -0.41
CA GLN A 266 -39.44 13.35 -0.63
C GLN A 266 -39.59 12.07 0.20
N GLU A 267 -38.58 11.20 0.20
CA GLU A 267 -38.56 9.97 1.04
C GLU A 267 -38.73 10.30 2.53
N LYS A 268 -38.06 11.36 2.99
CA LYS A 268 -38.13 11.79 4.39
C LYS A 268 -39.51 12.35 4.74
N ALA A 269 -40.06 13.24 3.91
CA ALA A 269 -41.39 13.81 4.11
C ALA A 269 -42.48 12.72 4.11
N TYR A 270 -42.36 11.71 3.24
CA TYR A 270 -43.29 10.58 3.21
C TYR A 270 -43.19 9.71 4.47
N SER A 271 -41.97 9.47 4.97
CA SER A 271 -41.74 8.72 6.21
C SER A 271 -42.29 9.42 7.45
N GLU A 272 -42.13 10.75 7.54
CA GLU A 272 -42.67 11.58 8.64
C GLU A 272 -44.20 11.60 8.64
N LEU A 273 -44.84 11.67 7.46
CA LEU A 273 -46.30 11.59 7.32
C LEU A 273 -46.88 10.21 7.68
N GLN A 274 -46.10 9.14 7.55
CA GLN A 274 -46.52 7.79 7.95
C GLN A 274 -46.36 7.56 9.46
N SER A 275 -45.33 8.15 10.10
CA SER A 275 -45.16 8.09 11.56
C SER A 275 -46.19 8.91 12.33
N ASP A 276 -46.72 9.99 11.75
CA ASP A 276 -47.79 10.79 12.37
C ASP A 276 -49.19 10.14 12.24
N ARG A 277 -49.31 9.05 11.47
CA ARG A 277 -50.57 8.31 11.26
C ARG A 277 -50.64 6.98 12.03
N SER A 278 -49.60 6.64 12.79
CA SER A 278 -49.50 5.47 13.67
C SER A 278 -49.53 5.89 15.13
#